data_AF-A0A8W8LSD3-F1
#
_entry.id   AF-A0A8W8LSD3-F1
#
_cell.length_a   1.000
_cell.length_b   1.000
_cell.length_c   1.000
_cell.angle_alpha   90.00
_cell.angle_beta   90.00
_cell.angle_gamma   90.00
#
_symmetry.space_group_name_H-M   'P 1'
#
loop_
_entity.id
_entity.type
_entity.pdbx_description
1 polymer ?
#
loop_
_entity_poly.entity_id
_entity_poly.type
_entity_poly.pdbx_seq_one_letter_code
_entity_poly.pdbx_strand_id
1 'polypeptide(L)'
;LENGQKYAFKPKFDIRDKTSLMKLLKNHDLHGLGGVMKEDVEESLPNAEKSLKSLGEHIITIVRPNDKKEILFYNDKYCRYKIDEEFQKMWRGVSVDGLDDKKIEEYLEKQGISSMQDVGLKKVSQIKRKKGGGKRKTFKKHNEHLDGVLEDYSEVVK
;
A
#
# COMPACT_ATOMS: atom_id res chain seq x y z
N LEU A 1 14.44 46.19 -18.73
CA LEU A 1 13.84 45.00 -18.09
C LEU A 1 14.47 44.85 -16.70
N GLU A 2 14.03 45.67 -15.74
CA GLU A 2 14.41 45.52 -14.33
C GLU A 2 13.59 44.37 -13.73
N ASN A 3 13.97 43.15 -14.08
CA ASN A 3 13.38 41.97 -13.48
C ASN A 3 14.08 41.78 -12.14
N GLY A 4 13.54 42.41 -11.08
CA GLY A 4 13.95 42.21 -9.69
C GLY A 4 13.80 40.75 -9.27
N GLN A 5 14.77 39.93 -9.63
CA GLN A 5 14.83 38.52 -9.31
C GLN A 5 15.13 38.39 -7.82
N LYS A 6 14.09 38.06 -7.04
CA LYS A 6 14.24 37.70 -5.63
C LYS A 6 14.68 36.25 -5.55
N TYR A 7 15.80 36.01 -4.90
CA TYR A 7 16.23 34.67 -4.53
C TYR A 7 15.52 34.25 -3.25
N ALA A 8 14.97 33.05 -3.25
CA ALA A 8 14.41 32.41 -2.07
C ALA A 8 15.13 31.09 -1.83
N PHE A 9 15.41 30.80 -0.56
CA PHE A 9 15.98 29.53 -0.16
C PHE A 9 14.97 28.40 -0.46
N LYS A 10 15.45 27.32 -1.09
CA LYS A 10 14.63 26.14 -1.39
C LYS A 10 15.08 25.00 -0.45
N PRO A 11 14.36 24.77 0.66
CA PRO A 11 14.67 23.66 1.56
C PRO A 11 14.47 22.32 0.85
N LYS A 12 15.09 21.27 1.41
CA LYS A 12 14.92 19.89 0.91
C LYS A 12 13.47 19.44 0.96
N PHE A 13 12.72 19.87 1.96
CA PHE A 13 11.31 19.57 2.12
C PHE A 13 10.50 20.86 2.27
N ASP A 14 9.35 20.96 1.61
CA ASP A 14 8.43 22.10 1.79
C ASP A 14 7.53 21.84 3.03
N ILE A 15 8.11 22.03 4.22
CA ILE A 15 7.43 21.82 5.50
C ILE A 15 7.26 23.16 6.21
N ARG A 16 6.01 23.62 6.34
CA ARG A 16 5.72 24.91 6.99
C ARG A 16 5.15 24.78 8.39
N ASP A 17 4.49 23.65 8.67
CA ASP A 17 3.76 23.40 9.90
C ASP A 17 3.97 21.97 10.43
N LYS A 18 3.62 21.76 11.70
CA LYS A 18 3.58 20.43 12.35
C LYS A 18 2.72 19.42 11.57
N THR A 19 1.63 19.88 10.96
CA THR A 19 0.74 19.05 10.13
C THR A 19 1.41 18.60 8.84
N SER A 20 2.18 19.49 8.19
CA SER A 20 2.96 19.18 6.99
C SER A 20 4.08 18.18 7.30
N LEU A 21 4.73 18.30 8.46
CA LEU A 21 5.73 17.32 8.93
C LEU A 21 5.08 15.93 9.10
N MET A 22 3.93 15.87 9.75
CA MET A 22 3.19 14.62 9.92
C MET A 22 2.78 14.00 8.59
N LYS A 23 2.34 14.82 7.63
CA LYS A 23 1.95 14.36 6.29
C LYS A 23 3.16 13.81 5.53
N LEU A 24 4.32 14.47 5.61
CA LEU A 24 5.56 14.00 5.01
C LEU A 24 5.95 12.63 5.57
N LEU A 25 6.00 12.49 6.90
CA LEU A 25 6.38 11.23 7.55
C LEU A 25 5.42 10.08 7.21
N LYS A 26 4.11 10.33 7.19
CA LYS A 26 3.12 9.34 6.75
C LYS A 26 3.30 8.93 5.29
N ASN A 27 3.61 9.89 4.41
CA ASN A 27 3.84 9.60 3.00
C ASN A 27 5.10 8.76 2.79
N HIS A 28 6.15 9.05 3.56
CA HIS A 28 7.39 8.27 3.57
C HIS A 28 7.17 6.83 4.04
N ASP A 29 6.36 6.64 5.08
CA ASP A 29 6.00 5.32 5.59
C ASP A 29 5.16 4.53 4.57
N LEU A 30 4.08 5.15 4.05
CA LEU A 30 3.17 4.51 3.09
C LEU A 30 3.88 4.06 1.80
N HIS A 31 4.87 4.84 1.33
CA HIS A 31 5.63 4.54 0.13
C HIS A 31 6.96 3.82 0.39
N GLY A 32 7.29 3.51 1.64
CA GLY A 32 8.55 2.85 1.99
C GLY A 32 9.80 3.67 1.62
N LEU A 33 9.71 5.00 1.62
CA LEU A 33 10.81 5.91 1.28
C LEU A 33 11.86 6.03 2.39
N GLY A 34 11.61 5.38 3.54
CA GLY A 34 12.48 5.40 4.70
C GLY A 34 12.39 6.69 5.51
N GLY A 35 13.29 6.82 6.48
CA GLY A 35 13.26 7.90 7.46
C GLY A 35 13.78 9.23 6.91
N VAL A 36 13.33 10.31 7.56
CA VAL A 36 13.71 11.69 7.23
C VAL A 36 14.77 12.18 8.21
N MET A 37 15.85 12.80 7.73
CA MET A 37 16.89 13.34 8.61
C MET A 37 16.34 14.52 9.42
N LYS A 38 16.65 14.56 10.73
CA LYS A 38 16.25 15.68 11.59
C LYS A 38 16.84 17.01 11.12
N GLU A 39 18.09 17.02 10.66
CA GLU A 39 18.77 18.20 10.12
C GLU A 39 17.97 18.83 8.97
N ASP A 40 17.45 18.00 8.06
CA ASP A 40 16.67 18.45 6.91
C ASP A 40 15.30 19.02 7.33
N VAL A 41 14.74 18.52 8.44
CA VAL A 41 13.52 19.06 9.03
C VAL A 41 13.77 20.38 9.74
N GLU A 42 14.88 20.51 10.46
CA GLU A 42 15.29 21.76 11.13
C GLU A 42 15.58 22.88 10.13
N GLU A 43 16.17 22.54 8.97
CA GLU A 43 16.40 23.47 7.87
C GLU A 43 15.10 23.91 7.16
N SER A 44 14.10 23.03 7.13
CA SER A 44 12.83 23.26 6.41
C SER A 44 11.78 23.97 7.27
N LEU A 45 11.71 23.66 8.57
CA LEU A 45 10.62 24.06 9.46
C LEU A 45 11.10 25.05 10.54
N PRO A 46 10.58 26.30 10.58
CA PRO A 46 10.86 27.20 11.69
C PRO A 46 10.34 26.62 13.02
N ASN A 47 11.13 26.73 14.09
CA ASN A 47 10.83 26.12 15.40
C ASN A 47 10.60 24.60 15.36
N ALA A 48 11.34 23.88 14.51
CA ALA A 48 11.25 22.43 14.37
C ALA A 48 11.29 21.68 15.70
N GLU A 49 12.15 22.11 16.64
CA GLU A 49 12.31 21.46 17.95
C GLU A 49 11.01 21.45 18.78
N LYS A 50 10.26 22.56 18.75
CA LYS A 50 8.95 22.67 19.45
C LYS A 50 7.91 21.77 18.80
N SER A 51 7.89 21.74 17.48
CA SER A 51 7.00 20.87 16.70
C SER A 51 7.31 19.38 16.95
N LEU A 52 8.59 19.03 16.99
CA LEU A 52 9.07 17.67 17.26
C LEU A 52 8.70 17.21 18.67
N LYS A 53 8.96 18.04 19.69
CA LYS A 53 8.53 17.75 21.08
C LYS A 53 7.02 17.53 21.17
N SER A 54 6.24 18.38 20.50
CA SER A 54 4.78 18.28 20.49
C SER A 54 4.25 17.08 19.69
N LEU A 55 5.06 16.49 18.80
CA LEU A 55 4.72 15.34 17.97
C LEU A 55 5.47 14.07 18.40
N GLY A 56 6.23 14.11 19.50
CA GLY A 56 7.16 13.06 19.90
C GLY A 56 6.54 11.68 20.10
N GLU A 57 5.26 11.61 20.47
CA GLU A 57 4.56 10.32 20.55
C GLU A 57 4.29 9.65 19.19
N HIS A 58 4.22 10.45 18.14
CA HIS A 58 3.86 10.04 16.78
C HIS A 58 5.08 9.93 15.85
N ILE A 59 6.27 10.18 16.39
CA ILE A 59 7.53 10.12 15.65
C ILE A 59 8.48 9.19 16.40
N ILE A 60 9.02 8.19 15.70
CA ILE A 60 10.14 7.37 16.20
C ILE A 60 11.43 8.05 15.76
N THR A 61 12.35 8.28 16.71
CA THR A 61 13.67 8.84 16.41
C THR A 61 14.72 7.76 16.57
N ILE A 62 15.50 7.52 15.51
CA ILE A 62 16.61 6.56 15.51
C ILE A 62 17.91 7.34 15.37
N VAL A 63 18.83 7.13 16.31
CA VAL A 63 20.18 7.69 16.23
C VAL A 63 21.07 6.72 15.45
N ARG A 64 21.65 7.19 14.35
CA ARG A 64 22.59 6.37 13.57
C ARG A 64 23.89 6.20 14.37
N PRO A 65 24.40 4.97 14.57
CA PRO A 65 25.60 4.73 15.39
C PRO A 65 26.87 5.35 14.81
N ASN A 66 26.96 5.50 13.48
CA ASN A 66 28.15 6.03 12.82
C ASN A 66 28.30 7.55 13.01
N ASP A 67 27.24 8.31 12.68
CA ASP A 67 27.33 9.78 12.56
C ASP A 67 26.60 10.51 13.70
N LYS A 68 25.97 9.77 14.63
CA LYS A 68 25.08 10.29 15.69
C LYS A 68 23.92 11.16 15.18
N LYS A 69 23.65 11.12 13.88
CA LYS A 69 22.53 11.82 13.25
C LYS A 69 21.21 11.16 13.61
N GLU A 70 20.20 11.99 13.88
CA GLU A 70 18.85 11.55 14.19
C GLU A 70 18.01 11.41 12.91
N ILE A 71 17.38 10.26 12.77
CA ILE A 71 16.47 9.93 11.68
C ILE A 71 15.06 9.80 12.26
N LEU A 72 14.11 10.49 11.66
CA LEU A 72 12.72 10.54 12.06
C LEU A 72 11.88 9.58 11.20
N PHE A 73 11.06 8.77 11.86
CA PHE A 73 10.10 7.85 11.25
C PHE A 73 8.70 8.15 11.77
N TYR A 74 7.70 7.84 10.96
CA TYR A 74 6.31 7.86 11.40
C TYR A 74 6.06 6.73 12.41
N ASN A 75 5.42 7.05 13.54
CA ASN A 75 4.95 6.04 14.49
C ASN A 75 3.46 5.77 14.25
N ASP A 76 3.12 4.59 13.72
CA ASP A 76 1.73 4.23 13.56
C ASP A 76 1.06 3.97 14.90
N LYS A 77 -0.10 4.60 15.10
CA LYS A 77 -0.90 4.50 16.33
C LYS A 77 -1.39 3.09 16.57
N TYR A 78 -1.70 2.35 15.51
CA TYR A 78 -2.22 0.99 15.60
C TYR A 78 -1.15 -0.02 16.06
N CYS A 79 0.12 0.29 15.82
CA CYS A 79 1.26 -0.56 16.20
C CYS A 79 1.90 -0.14 17.53
N ARG A 80 1.34 0.87 18.20
CA ARG A 80 1.85 1.35 19.48
C ARG A 80 1.31 0.50 20.62
N TYR A 81 2.05 -0.55 20.98
CA TYR A 81 1.76 -1.38 22.14
C TYR A 81 2.94 -1.39 23.11
N LYS A 82 2.71 -0.99 24.36
CA LYS A 82 3.71 -1.07 25.42
C LYS A 82 3.51 -2.39 26.18
N ILE A 83 4.52 -3.24 26.16
CA ILE A 83 4.59 -4.48 26.92
C ILE A 83 5.45 -4.23 28.16
N ASP A 84 5.06 -4.78 29.30
CA ASP A 84 5.85 -4.68 30.54
C ASP A 84 7.26 -5.25 30.35
N GLU A 85 8.25 -4.69 31.04
CA GLU A 85 9.63 -5.12 30.96
C GLU A 85 9.82 -6.57 31.41
N GLU A 86 9.01 -7.04 32.36
CA GLU A 86 9.01 -8.44 32.81
C GLU A 86 8.65 -9.39 31.67
N PHE A 87 7.57 -9.10 30.93
CA PHE A 87 7.16 -9.89 29.77
C PHE A 87 8.19 -9.82 28.63
N GLN A 88 8.82 -8.66 28.41
CA GLN A 88 9.91 -8.54 27.43
C GLN A 88 11.11 -9.41 27.81
N LYS A 89 11.46 -9.47 29.10
CA LYS A 89 12.56 -10.30 29.60
C LYS A 89 12.24 -11.79 29.48
N MET A 90 11.02 -12.19 29.82
CA MET A 90 10.55 -13.57 29.63
C MET A 90 10.59 -13.97 28.16
N TRP A 91 10.11 -13.10 27.26
CA TRP A 91 10.15 -13.33 25.81
C TRP A 91 11.57 -13.52 25.29
N ARG A 92 12.50 -12.62 25.66
CA ARG A 92 13.92 -12.73 25.25
C ARG A 92 14.66 -13.89 25.91
N GLY A 93 14.17 -14.39 27.04
CA GLY A 93 14.76 -15.54 27.74
C GLY A 93 14.49 -16.88 27.03
N VAL A 94 13.44 -16.95 26.21
CA VAL A 94 13.17 -18.12 25.37
C VAL A 94 14.02 -18.02 24.11
N SER A 95 15.20 -18.66 24.13
CA SER A 95 16.06 -18.69 22.94
C SER A 95 15.52 -19.69 21.92
N VAL A 96 15.24 -19.16 20.71
CA VAL A 96 14.98 -19.97 19.51
C VAL A 96 16.14 -19.89 18.51
N ASP A 97 17.19 -19.13 18.84
CA ASP A 97 18.35 -18.93 17.98
C ASP A 97 19.10 -20.25 17.80
N GLY A 98 19.12 -20.76 16.55
CA GLY A 98 19.76 -22.01 16.19
C GLY A 98 18.90 -23.27 16.33
N LEU A 99 17.61 -23.14 16.66
CA LEU A 99 16.65 -24.25 16.52
C LEU A 99 16.15 -24.35 15.08
N ASP A 100 15.99 -25.58 14.59
CA ASP A 100 15.38 -25.84 13.29
C ASP A 100 13.86 -25.65 13.37
N ASP A 101 13.25 -25.08 12.33
CA ASP A 101 11.82 -24.76 12.27
C ASP A 101 10.95 -25.99 12.54
N LYS A 102 11.37 -27.17 12.05
CA LYS A 102 10.67 -28.45 12.29
C LYS A 102 10.62 -28.83 13.77
N LYS A 103 11.70 -28.56 14.50
CA LYS A 103 11.78 -28.87 15.93
C LYS A 103 10.90 -27.92 16.75
N ILE A 104 10.73 -26.69 16.29
CA ILE A 104 9.79 -25.73 16.87
C ILE A 104 8.35 -26.21 16.62
N GLU A 105 8.03 -26.64 15.40
CA GLU A 105 6.71 -27.17 15.05
C GLU A 105 6.34 -28.42 15.88
N GLU A 106 7.25 -29.40 15.99
CA GLU A 106 7.03 -30.58 16.85
C GLU A 106 6.81 -30.22 18.33
N TYR A 107 7.50 -29.19 18.83
CA TYR A 107 7.32 -28.72 20.20
C TYR A 107 5.92 -28.08 20.38
N LEU A 108 5.49 -27.26 19.42
CA LEU A 108 4.15 -26.66 19.43
C LEU A 108 3.05 -27.72 19.34
N GLU A 109 3.19 -28.73 18.48
CA GLU A 109 2.25 -29.85 18.37
C GLU A 109 2.15 -30.66 19.68
N LYS A 110 3.30 -30.92 20.34
CA LYS A 110 3.33 -31.59 21.65
C LYS A 110 2.62 -30.76 22.73
N GLN A 111 2.66 -29.44 22.64
CA GLN A 111 1.92 -28.53 23.53
C GLN A 111 0.46 -28.32 23.11
N GLY A 112 -0.02 -29.04 22.08
CA GLY A 112 -1.39 -28.96 21.58
C GLY A 112 -1.69 -27.71 20.75
N ILE A 113 -0.66 -26.96 20.36
CA ILE A 113 -0.76 -25.80 19.48
C ILE A 113 -0.40 -26.28 18.08
N SER A 114 -1.40 -26.67 17.29
CA SER A 114 -1.17 -27.02 15.90
C SER A 114 -1.08 -25.74 15.06
N SER A 115 -0.11 -25.71 14.13
CA SER A 115 0.00 -24.64 13.15
C SER A 115 -1.33 -24.49 12.40
N MET A 116 -1.80 -23.25 12.25
CA MET A 116 -3.04 -22.98 11.53
C MET A 116 -2.86 -23.46 10.08
N GLN A 117 -3.36 -24.66 9.79
CA GLN A 117 -3.49 -25.11 8.41
C GLN A 117 -4.41 -24.11 7.73
N ASP A 118 -3.95 -23.57 6.60
CA ASP A 118 -4.71 -22.64 5.77
C ASP A 118 -5.99 -23.34 5.32
N VAL A 119 -7.02 -23.27 6.16
CA VAL A 119 -8.41 -23.56 5.81
C VAL A 119 -8.97 -22.39 5.00
N GLY A 120 -8.14 -21.80 4.13
CA GLY A 120 -8.63 -21.10 2.97
C GLY A 120 -9.64 -22.01 2.29
N LEU A 121 -10.87 -21.52 2.11
CA LEU A 121 -11.92 -22.21 1.38
C LEU A 121 -11.28 -22.78 0.11
N LYS A 122 -11.19 -24.10 0.01
CA LYS A 122 -10.76 -24.78 -1.21
C LYS A 122 -11.49 -24.10 -2.35
N LYS A 123 -10.75 -23.42 -3.23
CA LYS A 123 -11.31 -22.75 -4.40
C LYS A 123 -12.14 -23.80 -5.13
N VAL A 124 -13.47 -23.70 -4.99
CA VAL A 124 -14.40 -24.53 -5.74
C VAL A 124 -14.04 -24.27 -7.19
N SER A 125 -13.49 -25.28 -7.85
CA SER A 125 -13.07 -25.19 -9.23
C SER A 125 -14.28 -24.69 -10.03
N GLN A 126 -14.14 -23.52 -10.65
CA GLN A 126 -15.22 -22.96 -11.45
C GLN A 126 -15.52 -23.96 -12.56
N ILE A 127 -16.71 -24.56 -12.50
CA ILE A 127 -17.25 -25.42 -13.54
C ILE A 127 -17.21 -24.60 -14.84
N LYS A 128 -16.34 -24.99 -15.78
CA LYS A 128 -16.23 -24.36 -17.09
C LYS A 128 -17.59 -24.49 -17.79
N ARG A 129 -18.38 -23.42 -17.79
CA ARG A 129 -19.62 -23.35 -18.58
C ARG A 129 -19.27 -23.53 -20.05
N LYS A 130 -19.78 -24.60 -20.65
CA LYS A 130 -19.67 -24.87 -22.09
C LYS A 130 -20.39 -23.75 -22.84
N LYS A 131 -19.67 -23.04 -23.71
CA LYS A 131 -20.17 -21.89 -24.48
C LYS A 131 -21.27 -22.39 -25.44
N GLY A 132 -22.52 -22.02 -25.18
CA GLY A 132 -23.64 -22.29 -26.08
C GLY A 132 -23.52 -21.48 -27.38
N GLY A 133 -23.78 -22.12 -28.52
CA GLY A 133 -23.67 -21.52 -29.86
C GLY A 133 -24.54 -20.27 -30.01
N GLY A 134 -23.95 -19.23 -30.60
CA GLY A 134 -24.60 -17.93 -30.78
C GLY A 134 -25.83 -17.99 -31.69
N LYS A 135 -26.97 -17.50 -31.22
CA LYS A 135 -28.15 -17.27 -32.06
C LYS A 135 -27.86 -16.14 -33.06
N ARG A 136 -28.10 -16.40 -34.35
CA ARG A 136 -28.00 -15.41 -35.44
C ARG A 136 -28.94 -14.23 -35.14
N LYS A 137 -28.42 -13.01 -35.15
CA LYS A 137 -29.20 -11.77 -35.03
C LYS A 137 -30.15 -11.68 -36.22
N THR A 138 -31.45 -11.56 -35.95
CA THR A 138 -32.47 -11.28 -36.96
C THR A 138 -32.29 -9.85 -37.46
N PHE A 139 -31.95 -9.70 -38.74
CA PHE A 139 -31.91 -8.38 -39.40
C PHE A 139 -33.35 -7.96 -39.65
N LYS A 140 -33.76 -6.77 -39.17
CA LYS A 140 -35.10 -6.24 -39.43
C LYS A 140 -35.20 -5.88 -40.91
N LYS A 141 -35.99 -6.63 -41.68
CA LYS A 141 -36.38 -6.23 -43.03
C LYS A 141 -37.33 -5.04 -42.91
N HIS A 142 -37.04 -3.96 -43.63
CA HIS A 142 -37.96 -2.85 -43.84
C HIS A 142 -38.40 -2.85 -45.30
N ASN A 143 -39.57 -2.28 -45.58
CA ASN A 143 -40.18 -2.17 -46.93
C ASN A 143 -40.90 -3.42 -47.45
N GLU A 144 -41.64 -4.12 -46.59
CA GLU A 144 -42.50 -5.25 -46.97
C GLU A 144 -43.66 -4.85 -47.91
N HIS A 145 -44.05 -3.58 -47.92
CA HIS A 145 -45.12 -3.05 -48.78
C HIS A 145 -44.72 -2.81 -50.25
N LEU A 146 -43.44 -2.97 -50.59
CA LEU A 146 -42.95 -2.89 -51.97
C LEU A 146 -42.76 -4.28 -52.60
N ASP A 147 -43.03 -5.34 -51.84
CA ASP A 147 -42.98 -6.71 -52.34
C ASP A 147 -44.11 -6.90 -53.37
N GLY A 148 -43.73 -7.23 -54.61
CA GLY A 148 -44.67 -7.36 -55.73
C GLY A 148 -44.98 -6.08 -56.53
N VAL A 149 -44.40 -4.93 -56.20
CA VAL A 149 -44.46 -3.71 -57.05
C VAL A 149 -43.31 -3.67 -58.05
N LEU A 150 -42.18 -4.30 -57.73
CA LEU A 150 -41.05 -4.41 -58.64
C LEU A 150 -41.32 -5.51 -59.67
N GLU A 151 -41.58 -5.11 -60.92
CA GLU A 151 -41.56 -6.01 -62.07
C GLU A 151 -40.10 -6.34 -62.44
N ASP A 152 -39.75 -7.62 -62.38
CA ASP A 152 -38.44 -8.13 -62.77
C ASP A 152 -38.41 -8.36 -64.29
N TYR A 153 -37.66 -7.54 -65.01
CA TYR A 153 -37.47 -7.64 -66.47
C TYR A 153 -36.20 -8.43 -66.86
N SER A 154 -35.63 -9.21 -65.94
CA SER A 154 -34.43 -10.00 -66.22
C SER A 154 -34.63 -11.13 -67.24
N GLU A 155 -35.88 -11.45 -67.60
CA GLU A 155 -36.22 -12.42 -68.66
C GLU A 155 -36.69 -11.75 -69.97
N VAL A 156 -35.95 -10.75 -70.47
CA VAL A 156 -36.06 -10.33 -71.89
C VAL A 156 -34.67 -10.04 -72.44
N VAL A 157 -34.03 -11.07 -73.00
CA VAL A 157 -33.56 -11.19 -74.40
C VAL A 157 -32.74 -12.48 -74.50
N LYS A 158 -33.21 -13.38 -75.37
CA LYS A 158 -32.52 -14.56 -75.89
C LYS A 158 -31.34 -14.18 -76.78
#